data_AF-A0A9X3XPD5-F1
#
_entry.id   AF-A0A9X3XPD5-F1
#
_cell.length_a   1.000
_cell.length_b   1.000
_cell.length_c   1.000
_cell.angle_alpha   90.00
_cell.angle_beta   90.00
_cell.angle_gamma   90.00
#
_symmetry.space_group_name_H-M   'P 1'
#
loop_
_entity.id
_entity.type
_entity.pdbx_description
1 polymer ?
#
loop_
_entity_poly.entity_id
_entity_poly.type
_entity_poly.pdbx_seq_one_letter_code
_entity_poly.pdbx_strand_id
1 'polypeptide(L)'
;MKKKLSIDALNLKYNERISRMLLVLGTFSLIGLSFKKLLYILGRVFNAIYVHSNVPFGAEHIWIPAFLSDITLIFFASIIYCFSELYNFTSYSKKEQTTKYQVTADERYKKLLGILIICIMLTVSTILITIVTFVITDDIPKVIILLGFCIILIFILLDRKNLYTQFKEFTQTFTLDKNGIVLYVVLWFSLGLIFFTLGAYQVGYSEKSYATFKFNNQSTINLDIQFENKVPKEIIIQSDIPEMKPIIIQEDDFFMSYVEATKENFNKPTDLSPVTNQFIYKQSFYEYNYKINIDKLIRQGKNSIIITFKTDDIVNIKKSYKIVNQINNNNGKYELFKQEFNVYLD
;
A
#
# COMPACT_ATOMS: atom_id res chain seq x y z
N MET A 1 -12.20 -3.23 48.07
CA MET A 1 -11.77 -4.64 47.88
C MET A 1 -10.33 -4.63 47.36
N LYS A 2 -9.34 -4.79 48.25
CA LYS A 2 -7.91 -4.73 47.89
C LYS A 2 -7.54 -6.01 47.12
N LYS A 3 -7.29 -5.89 45.82
CA LYS A 3 -6.73 -6.97 45.00
C LYS A 3 -5.36 -7.30 45.58
N LYS A 4 -5.23 -8.47 46.21
CA LYS A 4 -3.96 -9.03 46.67
C LYS A 4 -3.07 -9.13 45.43
N LEU A 5 -2.08 -8.25 45.30
CA LEU A 5 -1.01 -8.38 44.31
C LEU A 5 -0.40 -9.76 44.55
N SER A 6 -0.65 -10.71 43.66
CA SER A 6 0.05 -11.99 43.64
C SER A 6 1.50 -11.67 43.27
N ILE A 7 2.33 -11.52 44.30
CA ILE A 7 3.76 -11.31 44.18
C ILE A 7 4.36 -12.63 43.70
N ASP A 8 4.32 -12.84 42.39
CA ASP A 8 5.36 -13.59 41.70
C ASP A 8 6.06 -12.58 40.79
N ALA A 9 6.76 -11.64 41.43
CA ALA A 9 7.83 -10.91 40.77
C ALA A 9 8.83 -11.98 40.31
N LEU A 10 9.22 -11.94 39.04
CA LEU A 10 10.28 -12.82 38.56
C LEU A 10 11.51 -12.38 39.34
N ASN A 11 12.04 -13.27 40.19
CA ASN A 11 13.09 -12.97 41.16
C ASN A 11 14.45 -12.84 40.45
N LEU A 12 14.52 -11.90 39.50
CA LEU A 12 15.61 -11.66 38.60
C LEU A 12 16.61 -10.71 39.26
N LYS A 13 17.89 -11.04 39.11
CA LYS A 13 18.99 -10.18 39.57
C LYS A 13 19.11 -8.95 38.68
N TYR A 14 19.76 -7.90 39.20
CA TYR A 14 20.01 -6.65 38.48
C TYR A 14 20.59 -6.87 37.08
N ASN A 15 21.63 -7.72 36.96
CA ASN A 15 22.27 -8.04 35.70
C ASN A 15 21.33 -8.76 34.72
N GLU A 16 20.46 -9.64 35.20
CA GLU A 16 19.49 -10.36 34.36
C GLU A 16 18.43 -9.40 33.80
N ARG A 17 18.02 -8.40 34.59
CA ARG A 17 17.11 -7.34 34.13
C ARG A 17 17.74 -6.42 33.10
N ILE A 18 19.00 -6.04 33.29
CA ILE A 18 19.75 -5.28 32.27
C ILE A 18 19.84 -6.09 30.98
N SER A 19 20.24 -7.36 31.06
CA SER A 19 20.31 -8.25 29.88
C SER A 19 18.95 -8.36 29.17
N ARG A 20 17.85 -8.50 29.91
CA ARG A 20 16.49 -8.53 29.36
C ARG A 20 16.13 -7.21 28.65
N MET A 21 16.45 -6.07 29.26
CA MET A 21 16.22 -4.75 28.64
C MET A 21 17.06 -4.55 27.38
N LEU A 22 18.34 -4.92 27.41
CA LEU A 22 19.24 -4.87 26.25
C LEU A 22 18.76 -5.79 25.13
N LEU A 23 18.27 -6.99 25.47
CA LEU A 23 17.70 -7.91 24.49
C LEU A 23 16.48 -7.28 23.80
N VAL A 24 15.55 -6.71 24.57
CA VAL A 24 14.41 -5.97 23.99
C VAL A 24 14.91 -4.85 23.08
N LEU A 25 15.71 -3.90 23.59
CA LEU A 25 16.22 -2.78 22.78
C LEU A 25 16.98 -3.24 21.53
N GLY A 26 17.80 -4.28 21.64
CA GLY A 26 18.56 -4.87 20.54
C GLY A 26 17.66 -5.47 19.47
N THR A 27 16.68 -6.29 19.86
CA THR A 27 15.69 -6.88 18.94
C THR A 27 14.90 -5.79 18.21
N PHE A 28 14.46 -4.73 18.90
CA PHE A 28 13.75 -3.62 18.25
C PHE A 28 14.61 -2.82 17.28
N SER A 29 15.85 -2.54 17.66
CA SER A 29 16.79 -1.84 16.79
C SER A 29 17.04 -2.66 15.52
N LEU A 30 17.16 -3.98 15.66
CA LEU A 30 17.35 -4.91 14.54
C LEU A 30 16.09 -5.00 13.65
N ILE A 31 14.89 -5.04 14.24
CA ILE A 31 13.62 -4.99 13.50
C ILE A 31 13.50 -3.68 12.71
N GLY A 32 13.79 -2.54 13.32
CA GLY A 32 13.76 -1.23 12.65
C GLY A 32 14.74 -1.14 11.47
N LEU A 33 15.99 -1.61 11.64
CA LEU A 33 16.98 -1.67 10.56
C LEU A 33 16.58 -2.65 9.45
N SER A 34 15.98 -3.79 9.84
CA SER A 34 15.52 -4.82 8.91
C SER A 34 14.24 -4.41 8.19
N PHE A 35 13.44 -3.51 8.76
CA PHE A 35 12.14 -3.12 8.25
C PHE A 35 12.20 -2.55 6.83
N LYS A 36 13.19 -1.68 6.55
CA LYS A 36 13.39 -1.14 5.20
C LYS A 36 13.72 -2.25 4.18
N LYS A 37 14.55 -3.22 4.57
CA LYS A 37 14.87 -4.39 3.71
C LYS A 37 13.66 -5.30 3.55
N LEU A 38 12.86 -5.47 4.61
CA LEU A 38 11.68 -6.33 4.61
C LEU A 38 10.59 -5.74 3.71
N LEU A 39 10.33 -4.44 3.77
CA LEU A 39 9.47 -3.73 2.82
C LEU A 39 9.97 -3.87 1.37
N TYR A 40 11.27 -3.76 1.14
CA TYR A 40 11.86 -3.93 -0.19
C TYR A 40 11.71 -5.37 -0.72
N ILE A 41 11.98 -6.38 0.11
CA ILE A 41 11.82 -7.80 -0.24
C ILE A 41 10.36 -8.12 -0.51
N LEU A 42 9.46 -7.67 0.38
CA LEU A 42 8.02 -7.79 0.21
C LEU A 42 7.59 -7.20 -1.14
N GLY A 43 7.94 -5.94 -1.44
CA GLY A 43 7.65 -5.32 -2.73
C GLY A 43 8.14 -6.13 -3.94
N ARG A 44 9.33 -6.75 -3.86
CA ARG A 44 9.84 -7.60 -4.95
C ARG A 44 9.11 -8.93 -5.11
N VAL A 45 8.77 -9.60 -4.00
CA VAL A 45 8.00 -10.85 -4.02
C VAL A 45 6.60 -10.60 -4.57
N PHE A 46 6.02 -9.43 -4.29
CA PHE A 46 4.67 -9.08 -4.75
C PHE A 46 4.61 -8.68 -6.21
N ASN A 47 5.62 -7.98 -6.75
CA ASN A 47 5.74 -7.75 -8.19
C ASN A 47 5.72 -9.05 -9.00
N ALA A 48 6.14 -10.18 -8.42
CA ALA A 48 6.13 -11.48 -9.09
C ALA A 48 4.77 -12.22 -9.03
N ILE A 49 3.85 -11.81 -8.15
CA ILE A 49 2.53 -12.43 -7.98
C ILE A 49 1.47 -11.74 -8.85
N TYR A 50 1.57 -10.42 -9.02
CA TYR A 50 0.57 -9.61 -9.77
C TYR A 50 0.59 -9.70 -11.28
N VAL A 51 1.76 -10.05 -11.83
CA VAL A 51 2.03 -10.30 -13.26
C VAL A 51 0.91 -11.10 -13.93
N HIS A 52 0.22 -11.93 -13.16
CA HIS A 52 -0.68 -12.95 -13.66
C HIS A 52 -2.04 -13.01 -12.94
N SER A 53 -2.38 -12.08 -12.03
CA SER A 53 -3.66 -12.10 -11.33
C SER A 53 -4.60 -10.98 -11.79
N ASN A 54 -5.81 -11.34 -12.25
CA ASN A 54 -6.88 -10.41 -12.64
C ASN A 54 -7.60 -9.74 -11.44
N VAL A 55 -7.01 -9.76 -10.24
CA VAL A 55 -7.64 -9.23 -9.02
C VAL A 55 -7.19 -7.77 -8.81
N PRO A 56 -8.10 -6.79 -8.73
CA PRO A 56 -7.77 -5.36 -8.58
C PRO A 56 -7.21 -5.00 -7.18
N PHE A 57 -7.27 -5.94 -6.24
CA PHE A 57 -6.68 -5.85 -4.90
C PHE A 57 -5.83 -7.08 -4.65
N GLY A 58 -4.53 -6.92 -4.62
CA GLY A 58 -3.65 -7.99 -4.19
C GLY A 58 -3.43 -8.00 -2.70
N ALA A 59 -2.85 -9.12 -2.31
CA ALA A 59 -2.67 -9.52 -0.95
C ALA A 59 -1.86 -8.51 -0.14
N GLU A 60 -0.85 -7.87 -0.74
CA GLU A 60 0.06 -6.90 -0.11
C GLU A 60 -0.65 -5.70 0.51
N HIS A 61 -1.80 -5.29 -0.03
CA HIS A 61 -2.65 -4.27 0.57
C HIS A 61 -3.24 -4.71 1.91
N ILE A 62 -3.26 -6.01 2.20
CA ILE A 62 -3.64 -6.59 3.49
C ILE A 62 -2.39 -6.85 4.34
N TRP A 63 -1.35 -7.44 3.76
CA TRP A 63 -0.13 -7.85 4.48
C TRP A 63 0.72 -6.68 4.97
N ILE A 64 0.96 -5.66 4.14
CA ILE A 64 1.82 -4.54 4.51
C ILE A 64 1.22 -3.77 5.69
N PRO A 65 -0.08 -3.39 5.68
CA PRO A 65 -0.71 -2.76 6.84
C PRO A 65 -0.76 -3.66 8.08
N ALA A 66 -0.97 -4.98 7.91
CA ALA A 66 -0.92 -5.95 9.00
C ALA A 66 0.47 -5.98 9.69
N PHE A 67 1.54 -6.13 8.92
CA PHE A 67 2.91 -6.11 9.43
C PHE A 67 3.29 -4.77 10.07
N LEU A 68 2.88 -3.65 9.47
CA LEU A 68 3.08 -2.32 10.04
C LEU A 68 2.38 -2.14 11.40
N SER A 69 1.18 -2.73 11.53
CA SER A 69 0.41 -2.71 12.78
C SER A 69 1.10 -3.52 13.87
N ASP A 70 1.60 -4.72 13.54
CA ASP A 70 2.39 -5.55 14.45
C ASP A 70 3.61 -4.80 14.97
N ILE A 71 4.42 -4.24 14.07
CA ILE A 71 5.65 -3.52 14.44
C ILE A 71 5.31 -2.33 15.33
N THR A 72 4.25 -1.58 15.01
CA THR A 72 3.85 -0.40 15.79
C THR A 72 3.42 -0.78 17.21
N LEU A 73 2.57 -1.80 17.37
CA LEU A 73 2.12 -2.26 18.69
C LEU A 73 3.26 -2.79 19.54
N ILE A 74 4.10 -3.64 18.94
CA ILE A 74 5.23 -4.27 19.61
C ILE A 74 6.25 -3.17 20.00
N PHE A 75 6.44 -2.14 19.17
CA PHE A 75 7.29 -0.98 19.46
C PHE A 75 6.80 -0.16 20.65
N PHE A 76 5.53 0.23 20.68
CA PHE A 76 4.96 0.98 21.81
C PHE A 76 5.03 0.19 23.12
N ALA A 77 4.71 -1.11 23.08
CA ALA A 77 4.81 -1.97 24.25
C ALA A 77 6.24 -2.02 24.81
N SER A 78 7.25 -2.02 23.95
CA SER A 78 8.64 -2.05 24.34
C SER A 78 9.16 -0.74 24.89
N ILE A 79 8.72 0.40 24.37
CA ILE A 79 9.01 1.70 24.99
C ILE A 79 8.47 1.72 26.42
N ILE A 80 7.22 1.27 26.62
CA ILE A 80 6.58 1.23 27.95
C ILE A 80 7.35 0.32 28.90
N TYR A 81 7.79 -0.86 28.44
CA TYR A 81 8.62 -1.76 29.23
C TYR A 81 9.98 -1.14 29.58
N CYS A 82 10.70 -0.58 28.60
CA CYS A 82 12.01 0.03 28.83
C CYS A 82 11.91 1.21 29.81
N PHE A 83 10.88 2.05 29.67
CA PHE A 83 10.61 3.13 30.61
C PHE A 83 10.39 2.61 32.04
N SER A 84 9.65 1.50 32.18
CA SER A 84 9.41 0.88 33.49
C SER A 84 10.68 0.27 34.10
N GLU A 85 11.56 -0.34 33.30
CA GLU A 85 12.87 -0.83 33.76
C GLU A 85 13.81 0.30 34.16
N LEU A 86 13.89 1.37 33.37
CA LEU A 86 14.70 2.55 33.70
C LEU A 86 14.26 3.17 35.04
N TYR A 87 12.94 3.27 35.26
CA TYR A 87 12.40 3.76 36.53
C TYR A 87 12.75 2.83 37.70
N ASN A 88 12.75 1.52 37.47
CA ASN A 88 13.19 0.55 38.45
C ASN A 88 14.69 0.71 38.79
N PHE A 89 15.56 0.88 37.79
CA PHE A 89 17.00 1.06 38.01
C PHE A 89 17.33 2.35 38.77
N THR A 90 16.62 3.44 38.51
CA THR A 90 16.82 4.72 39.24
C THR A 90 16.37 4.66 40.70
N SER A 91 15.46 3.74 41.03
CA SER A 91 14.92 3.56 42.38
C SER A 91 15.60 2.44 43.18
N TYR A 92 16.68 1.84 42.64
CA TYR A 92 17.27 0.60 43.17
C TYR A 92 17.82 0.71 44.61
N SER A 93 18.11 1.93 45.09
CA SER A 93 18.60 2.20 46.45
C SER A 93 17.51 2.21 47.53
N LYS A 94 16.22 2.26 47.16
CA LYS A 94 15.09 2.38 48.10
C LYS A 94 14.31 1.07 48.19
N LYS A 95 14.66 0.21 49.16
CA LYS A 95 14.16 -1.19 49.32
C LYS A 95 12.65 -1.39 49.09
N GLU A 96 11.77 -0.57 49.67
CA GLU A 96 10.32 -0.73 49.49
C GLU A 96 9.79 -0.24 48.13
N GLN A 97 10.42 0.79 47.56
CA GLN A 97 10.05 1.31 46.24
C GLN A 97 10.52 0.39 45.11
N THR A 98 11.68 -0.27 45.29
CA THR A 98 12.19 -1.29 44.37
C THR A 98 11.17 -2.39 44.09
N THR A 99 10.51 -2.94 45.12
CA THR A 99 9.60 -4.07 44.93
C THR A 99 8.39 -3.69 44.05
N LYS A 100 7.86 -2.48 44.19
CA LYS A 100 6.73 -2.00 43.36
C LYS A 100 7.14 -1.78 41.90
N TYR A 101 8.29 -1.16 41.65
CA TYR A 101 8.76 -0.90 40.29
C TYR A 101 9.23 -2.17 39.59
N GLN A 102 9.81 -3.12 40.34
CA GLN A 102 10.12 -4.46 39.84
C GLN A 102 8.87 -5.17 39.35
N VAL A 103 7.83 -5.25 40.18
CA VAL A 103 6.54 -5.87 39.82
C VAL A 103 5.94 -5.19 38.58
N THR A 104 5.96 -3.85 38.54
CA THR A 104 5.43 -3.10 37.39
C THR A 104 6.20 -3.43 36.11
N ALA A 105 7.53 -3.44 36.15
CA ALA A 105 8.35 -3.77 34.99
C ALA A 105 8.14 -5.22 34.51
N ASP A 106 7.98 -6.18 35.44
CA ASP A 106 7.68 -7.56 35.09
C ASP A 106 6.28 -7.71 34.48
N GLU A 107 5.28 -6.99 35.00
CA GLU A 107 3.94 -6.94 34.38
C GLU A 107 4.00 -6.35 32.96
N ARG A 108 4.78 -5.28 32.73
CA ARG A 108 4.96 -4.70 31.39
C ARG A 108 5.69 -5.65 30.46
N TYR A 109 6.69 -6.38 30.95
CA TYR A 109 7.37 -7.42 30.17
C TYR A 109 6.42 -8.56 29.79
N LYS A 110 5.62 -9.05 30.74
CA LYS A 110 4.59 -10.09 30.47
C LYS A 110 3.59 -9.60 29.42
N LYS A 111 3.13 -8.35 29.52
CA LYS A 111 2.25 -7.73 28.52
C LYS A 111 2.90 -7.62 27.14
N LEU A 112 4.17 -7.23 27.07
CA LEU A 112 4.93 -7.18 25.80
C LEU A 112 4.96 -8.55 25.12
N LEU A 113 5.27 -9.61 25.86
CA LEU A 113 5.26 -10.99 25.33
C LEU A 113 3.85 -11.42 24.90
N GLY A 114 2.82 -11.08 25.68
CA GLY A 114 1.42 -11.34 25.32
C GLY A 114 1.01 -10.65 24.01
N ILE A 115 1.40 -9.38 23.81
CA ILE A 115 1.16 -8.64 22.56
C ILE A 115 1.90 -9.31 21.40
N LEU A 116 3.16 -9.70 21.59
CA LEU A 116 3.94 -10.39 20.57
C LEU A 116 3.29 -11.71 20.12
N ILE A 117 2.76 -12.48 21.06
CA ILE A 117 1.99 -13.71 20.75
C ILE A 117 0.73 -13.39 19.95
N ILE A 118 -0.05 -12.37 20.38
CA ILE A 118 -1.27 -11.96 19.66
C ILE A 118 -0.94 -11.52 18.24
N CYS A 119 0.09 -10.68 18.06
CA CYS A 119 0.56 -10.25 16.74
C CYS A 119 0.88 -11.46 15.86
N ILE A 120 1.71 -12.40 16.33
CA ILE A 120 2.03 -13.63 15.57
C ILE A 120 0.76 -14.39 15.17
N MET A 121 -0.20 -14.55 16.09
CA MET A 121 -1.46 -15.22 15.80
C MET A 121 -2.27 -14.48 14.73
N LEU A 122 -2.38 -13.16 14.83
CA LEU A 122 -3.10 -12.32 13.86
C LEU A 122 -2.42 -12.35 12.49
N THR A 123 -1.09 -12.24 12.43
CA THR A 123 -0.35 -12.36 11.16
C THR A 123 -0.63 -13.72 10.54
N VAL A 124 -0.43 -14.83 11.27
CA VAL A 124 -0.68 -16.20 10.79
C VAL A 124 -2.12 -16.40 10.33
N SER A 125 -3.10 -15.89 11.08
CA SER A 125 -4.51 -15.94 10.66
C SER A 125 -4.74 -15.15 9.37
N THR A 126 -4.14 -13.98 9.23
CA THR A 126 -4.24 -13.16 8.01
C THR A 126 -3.60 -13.86 6.82
N ILE A 127 -2.46 -14.53 7.01
CA ILE A 127 -1.82 -15.39 5.99
C ILE A 127 -2.79 -16.45 5.50
N LEU A 128 -3.34 -17.21 6.43
CA LEU A 128 -4.22 -18.34 6.13
C LEU A 128 -5.50 -17.89 5.45
N ILE A 129 -6.14 -16.82 5.93
CA ILE A 129 -7.33 -16.25 5.30
C ILE A 129 -7.00 -15.81 3.87
N THR A 130 -5.88 -15.10 3.67
CA THR A 130 -5.49 -14.63 2.33
C THR A 130 -5.24 -15.79 1.38
N ILE A 131 -4.55 -16.85 1.84
CA ILE A 131 -4.37 -18.09 1.06
C ILE A 131 -5.73 -18.72 0.73
N VAL A 132 -6.63 -18.89 1.70
CA VAL A 132 -7.97 -19.47 1.47
C VAL A 132 -8.79 -18.63 0.50
N THR A 133 -8.75 -17.30 0.58
CA THR A 133 -9.44 -16.42 -0.36
C THR A 133 -8.86 -16.58 -1.77
N PHE A 134 -7.53 -16.67 -1.91
CA PHE A 134 -6.87 -16.90 -3.19
C PHE A 134 -7.18 -18.29 -3.78
N VAL A 135 -7.32 -19.32 -2.92
CA VAL A 135 -7.71 -20.70 -3.29
C VAL A 135 -9.10 -20.78 -3.90
N ILE A 136 -10.03 -19.98 -3.39
CA ILE A 136 -11.41 -19.95 -3.91
C ILE A 136 -11.44 -19.31 -5.31
N THR A 137 -10.46 -18.46 -5.63
CA THR A 137 -10.44 -17.66 -6.87
C THR A 137 -9.52 -18.18 -7.97
N ASP A 138 -8.43 -18.93 -7.68
CA ASP A 138 -7.52 -19.44 -8.71
C ASP A 138 -6.76 -20.74 -8.32
N ASP A 139 -6.74 -21.69 -9.26
CA ASP A 139 -5.94 -22.92 -9.40
C ASP A 139 -5.39 -23.64 -8.13
N ILE A 140 -6.09 -24.73 -7.79
CA ILE A 140 -5.88 -25.68 -6.68
C ILE A 140 -4.44 -26.26 -6.50
N PRO A 141 -3.63 -26.55 -7.54
CA PRO A 141 -2.41 -27.36 -7.37
C PRO A 141 -1.27 -26.70 -6.58
N LYS A 142 -1.04 -25.38 -6.74
CA LYS A 142 0.07 -24.67 -6.07
C LYS A 142 -0.16 -24.52 -4.56
N VAL A 143 -1.43 -24.51 -4.15
CA VAL A 143 -1.84 -24.37 -2.76
C VAL A 143 -1.69 -25.69 -2.01
N ILE A 144 -1.91 -26.84 -2.66
CA ILE A 144 -1.66 -28.16 -2.04
C ILE A 144 -0.20 -28.29 -1.61
N ILE A 145 0.74 -27.74 -2.39
CA ILE A 145 2.17 -27.75 -2.07
C ILE A 145 2.48 -26.84 -0.87
N LEU A 146 1.88 -25.63 -0.81
CA LEU A 146 2.08 -24.70 0.31
C LEU A 146 1.39 -25.18 1.60
N LEU A 147 0.17 -25.70 1.53
CA LEU A 147 -0.52 -26.34 2.65
C LEU A 147 0.23 -27.59 3.11
N GLY A 148 0.75 -28.39 2.18
CA GLY A 148 1.65 -29.50 2.49
C GLY A 148 2.88 -29.02 3.25
N PHE A 149 3.51 -27.92 2.83
CA PHE A 149 4.65 -27.32 3.52
C PHE A 149 4.28 -26.77 4.91
N CYS A 150 3.14 -26.07 5.05
CA CYS A 150 2.65 -25.57 6.34
C CYS A 150 2.26 -26.71 7.30
N ILE A 151 1.62 -27.77 6.80
CA ILE A 151 1.30 -28.98 7.57
C ILE A 151 2.60 -29.68 7.98
N ILE A 152 3.59 -29.80 7.10
CA ILE A 152 4.92 -30.34 7.43
C ILE A 152 5.61 -29.46 8.47
N LEU A 153 5.57 -28.13 8.36
CA LEU A 153 6.08 -27.19 9.37
C LEU A 153 5.37 -27.37 10.71
N ILE A 154 4.05 -27.50 10.70
CA ILE A 154 3.24 -27.78 11.89
C ILE A 154 3.61 -29.15 12.48
N PHE A 155 3.81 -30.19 11.67
CA PHE A 155 4.25 -31.52 12.13
C PHE A 155 5.67 -31.49 12.69
N ILE A 156 6.60 -30.77 12.06
CA ILE A 156 7.97 -30.54 12.57
C ILE A 156 7.93 -29.76 13.90
N LEU A 157 7.00 -28.82 14.06
CA LEU A 157 6.80 -28.07 15.31
C LEU A 157 6.03 -28.87 16.37
N LEU A 158 5.19 -29.83 15.97
CA LEU A 158 4.40 -30.70 16.86
C LEU A 158 5.19 -31.91 17.35
N ASP A 159 6.32 -32.28 16.73
CA ASP A 159 7.16 -33.38 17.18
C ASP A 159 8.04 -33.01 18.39
N ARG A 160 7.39 -32.64 19.50
CA ARG A 160 7.77 -32.92 20.90
C ARG A 160 6.57 -32.60 21.80
N LYS A 161 6.07 -33.60 22.55
CA LYS A 161 5.16 -33.40 23.71
C LYS A 161 5.68 -32.32 24.69
N ASN A 162 6.99 -32.12 24.76
CA ASN A 162 7.63 -31.05 25.53
C ASN A 162 7.41 -29.66 24.95
N LEU A 163 7.39 -29.46 23.63
CA LEU A 163 7.21 -28.13 23.03
C LEU A 163 5.77 -27.65 23.19
N TYR A 164 4.77 -28.51 23.02
CA TYR A 164 3.37 -28.12 23.30
C TYR A 164 3.15 -27.75 24.77
N THR A 165 3.74 -28.52 25.70
CA THR A 165 3.62 -28.24 27.13
C THR A 165 4.36 -26.96 27.49
N GLN A 166 5.59 -26.77 26.99
CA GLN A 166 6.36 -25.54 27.16
C GLN A 166 5.67 -24.34 26.50
N PHE A 167 5.06 -24.50 25.34
CA PHE A 167 4.33 -23.44 24.64
C PHE A 167 3.01 -23.12 25.36
N LYS A 168 2.30 -24.12 25.88
CA LYS A 168 1.09 -23.92 26.70
C LYS A 168 1.44 -23.23 28.01
N GLU A 169 2.50 -23.63 28.70
CA GLU A 169 2.98 -22.98 29.91
C GLU A 169 3.48 -21.55 29.63
N PHE A 170 4.22 -21.36 28.54
CA PHE A 170 4.68 -20.05 28.08
C PHE A 170 3.50 -19.14 27.75
N THR A 171 2.57 -19.58 26.91
CA THR A 171 1.39 -18.78 26.54
C THR A 171 0.50 -18.49 27.75
N GLN A 172 0.24 -19.46 28.63
CA GLN A 172 -0.57 -19.23 29.84
C GLN A 172 0.09 -18.28 30.86
N THR A 173 1.42 -18.22 30.90
CA THR A 173 2.16 -17.31 31.79
C THR A 173 2.17 -15.87 31.27
N PHE A 174 2.04 -15.69 29.96
CA PHE A 174 2.18 -14.39 29.27
C PHE A 174 0.88 -13.90 28.62
N THR A 175 -0.24 -14.63 28.76
CA THR A 175 -1.53 -14.23 28.21
C THR A 175 -2.10 -13.00 28.92
N LEU A 176 -2.65 -12.11 28.10
CA LEU A 176 -3.43 -10.98 28.56
C LEU A 176 -4.81 -11.45 29.04
N ASP A 177 -5.43 -10.63 29.88
CA ASP A 177 -6.83 -10.82 30.22
C ASP A 177 -7.72 -10.64 28.97
N LYS A 178 -8.93 -11.21 29.00
CA LYS A 178 -9.85 -11.18 27.84
C LYS A 178 -10.06 -9.77 27.28
N ASN A 179 -10.19 -8.78 28.18
CA ASN A 179 -10.37 -7.38 27.79
C ASN A 179 -9.09 -6.80 27.15
N GLY A 180 -7.91 -7.16 27.66
CA GLY A 180 -6.64 -6.81 27.04
C GLY A 180 -6.50 -7.40 25.64
N ILE A 181 -6.84 -8.68 25.44
CA ILE A 181 -6.81 -9.32 24.11
C ILE A 181 -7.69 -8.55 23.12
N VAL A 182 -8.95 -8.28 23.50
CA VAL A 182 -9.89 -7.54 22.64
C VAL A 182 -9.35 -6.15 22.30
N LEU A 183 -8.81 -5.43 23.29
CA LEU A 183 -8.23 -4.10 23.08
C LEU A 183 -7.11 -4.14 22.03
N TYR A 184 -6.16 -5.06 22.13
CA TYR A 184 -5.04 -5.11 21.19
C TYR A 184 -5.45 -5.59 19.80
N VAL A 185 -6.43 -6.48 19.68
CA VAL A 185 -7.01 -6.86 18.38
C VAL A 185 -7.67 -5.66 17.71
N VAL A 186 -8.44 -4.86 18.47
CA VAL A 186 -9.08 -3.64 17.95
C VAL A 186 -8.02 -2.61 17.54
N LEU A 187 -6.98 -2.41 18.36
CA LEU A 187 -5.88 -1.50 18.03
C LEU A 187 -5.11 -1.96 16.79
N TRP A 188 -4.88 -3.27 16.65
CA TRP A 188 -4.24 -3.85 15.47
C TRP A 188 -5.03 -3.58 14.20
N PHE A 189 -6.35 -3.83 14.22
CA PHE A 189 -7.22 -3.54 13.09
C PHE A 189 -7.29 -2.04 12.78
N SER A 190 -7.37 -1.20 13.81
CA SER A 190 -7.44 0.26 13.65
C SER A 190 -6.17 0.82 13.02
N LEU A 191 -4.99 0.36 13.49
CA LEU A 191 -3.70 0.73 12.89
C LEU A 191 -3.59 0.21 11.46
N GLY A 192 -4.06 -1.01 11.20
CA GLY A 192 -4.05 -1.58 9.84
C GLY A 192 -4.89 -0.75 8.89
N LEU A 193 -6.06 -0.30 9.31
CA LEU A 193 -6.92 0.57 8.51
C LEU A 193 -6.27 1.96 8.28
N ILE A 194 -5.59 2.51 9.29
CA ILE A 194 -4.83 3.77 9.12
C ILE A 194 -3.70 3.58 8.11
N PHE A 195 -2.89 2.51 8.21
CA PHE A 195 -1.80 2.27 7.27
C PHE A 195 -2.30 1.96 5.86
N PHE A 196 -3.40 1.24 5.73
CA PHE A 196 -4.05 0.99 4.44
C PHE A 196 -4.51 2.30 3.80
N THR A 197 -5.22 3.15 4.53
CA THR A 197 -5.72 4.43 4.02
C THR A 197 -4.59 5.39 3.65
N LEU A 198 -3.52 5.46 4.45
CA LEU A 198 -2.32 6.23 4.13
C LEU A 198 -1.64 5.72 2.85
N GLY A 199 -1.54 4.40 2.69
CA GLY A 199 -1.00 3.78 1.48
C GLY A 199 -1.84 4.09 0.23
N ALA A 200 -3.16 3.93 0.32
CA ALA A 200 -4.08 4.24 -0.76
C ALA A 200 -4.03 5.72 -1.15
N TYR A 201 -3.91 6.61 -0.16
CA TYR A 201 -3.75 8.06 -0.39
C TYR A 201 -2.42 8.35 -1.11
N GLN A 202 -1.32 7.71 -0.72
CA GLN A 202 -0.01 7.93 -1.34
C GLN A 202 0.03 7.49 -2.82
N VAL A 203 -0.63 6.38 -3.17
CA VAL A 203 -0.75 5.94 -4.58
C VAL A 203 -1.43 7.03 -5.41
N GLY A 204 -2.56 7.56 -4.92
CA GLY A 204 -3.28 8.64 -5.60
C GLY A 204 -2.47 9.92 -5.81
N TYR A 205 -1.49 10.23 -4.96
CA TYR A 205 -0.59 11.40 -5.13
C TYR A 205 0.61 11.13 -6.05
N SER A 206 0.94 9.87 -6.30
CA SER A 206 2.18 9.51 -7.01
C SER A 206 2.00 9.35 -8.52
N GLU A 207 0.76 9.19 -8.98
CA GLU A 207 0.42 9.06 -10.39
C GLU A 207 0.40 10.44 -11.06
N LYS A 208 1.52 10.77 -11.70
CA LYS A 208 1.56 11.93 -12.61
C LYS A 208 0.55 11.68 -13.72
N SER A 209 -0.44 12.56 -13.84
CA SER A 209 -1.42 12.52 -14.91
C SER A 209 -1.04 13.57 -15.95
N TYR A 210 -1.23 13.26 -17.23
CA TYR A 210 -1.09 14.26 -18.29
C TYR A 210 -2.30 14.27 -19.20
N ALA A 211 -2.49 15.39 -19.89
CA ALA A 211 -3.38 15.50 -21.01
C ALA A 211 -2.60 15.97 -22.25
N THR A 212 -2.83 15.30 -23.37
CA THR A 212 -2.21 15.60 -24.66
C THR A 212 -3.32 15.85 -25.69
N PHE A 213 -3.24 16.98 -26.40
CA PHE A 213 -4.19 17.37 -27.44
C PHE A 213 -3.45 17.58 -28.74
N LYS A 214 -3.70 16.72 -29.74
CA LYS A 214 -3.03 16.73 -31.05
C LYS A 214 -4.01 17.08 -32.17
N PHE A 215 -3.70 18.12 -32.92
CA PHE A 215 -4.45 18.57 -34.09
C PHE A 215 -3.82 18.01 -35.37
N ASN A 216 -4.57 17.19 -36.10
CA ASN A 216 -4.15 16.54 -37.33
C ASN A 216 -4.93 17.10 -38.53
N ASN A 217 -4.22 17.55 -39.58
CA ASN A 217 -4.79 18.33 -40.70
C ASN A 217 -4.62 17.68 -42.09
N GLN A 218 -4.68 16.35 -42.19
CA GLN A 218 -4.41 15.64 -43.46
C GLN A 218 -5.47 15.86 -44.56
N SER A 219 -6.75 15.82 -44.21
CA SER A 219 -7.88 15.99 -45.16
C SER A 219 -9.13 16.56 -44.49
N THR A 220 -9.33 16.16 -43.24
CA THR A 220 -10.25 16.75 -42.27
C THR A 220 -9.44 17.17 -41.06
N ILE A 221 -9.89 18.20 -40.33
CA ILE A 221 -9.24 18.55 -39.09
C ILE A 221 -9.76 17.68 -37.94
N ASN A 222 -8.87 16.86 -37.41
CA ASN A 222 -9.16 15.98 -36.28
C ASN A 222 -8.39 16.44 -35.04
N LEU A 223 -9.04 16.29 -33.89
CA LEU A 223 -8.45 16.46 -32.58
C LEU A 223 -8.35 15.07 -31.93
N ASP A 224 -7.12 14.65 -31.68
CA ASP A 224 -6.82 13.47 -30.87
C ASP A 224 -6.57 13.95 -29.43
N ILE A 225 -7.30 13.37 -28.48
CA ILE A 225 -7.28 13.69 -27.06
C ILE A 225 -6.79 12.46 -26.32
N GLN A 226 -5.76 12.63 -25.52
CA GLN A 226 -5.15 11.57 -24.73
C GLN A 226 -5.03 12.02 -23.28
N PHE A 227 -5.44 11.17 -22.34
CA PHE A 227 -5.20 11.34 -20.91
C PHE A 227 -4.43 10.15 -20.35
N GLU A 228 -3.60 10.43 -19.34
CA GLU A 228 -2.91 9.41 -18.55
C GLU A 228 -3.51 9.34 -17.14
N ASN A 229 -3.79 8.12 -16.68
CA ASN A 229 -4.32 7.71 -15.36
C ASN A 229 -5.70 8.28 -14.98
N LYS A 230 -6.07 9.46 -15.46
CA LYS A 230 -7.29 10.15 -15.07
C LYS A 230 -7.89 10.99 -16.19
N VAL A 231 -9.18 10.76 -16.45
CA VAL A 231 -10.00 11.51 -17.40
C VAL A 231 -10.95 12.46 -16.65
N PRO A 232 -11.14 13.70 -17.12
CA PRO A 232 -12.18 14.59 -16.59
C PRO A 232 -13.57 14.07 -16.97
N LYS A 233 -14.55 14.25 -16.08
CA LYS A 233 -15.94 13.85 -16.34
C LYS A 233 -16.51 14.43 -17.63
N GLU A 234 -16.12 15.66 -17.94
CA GLU A 234 -16.61 16.41 -19.10
C GLU A 234 -15.49 17.26 -19.71
N ILE A 235 -15.41 17.23 -21.04
CA ILE A 235 -14.58 18.12 -21.86
C ILE A 235 -15.48 18.86 -22.84
N ILE A 236 -15.35 20.19 -22.86
CA ILE A 236 -16.12 21.06 -23.75
C ILE A 236 -15.17 21.62 -24.80
N ILE A 237 -15.46 21.34 -26.07
CA ILE A 237 -14.75 21.89 -27.24
C ILE A 237 -15.69 22.88 -27.92
N GLN A 238 -15.26 24.13 -28.05
CA GLN A 238 -16.08 25.18 -28.68
C GLN A 238 -15.25 26.04 -29.62
N SER A 239 -15.93 26.62 -30.60
CA SER A 239 -15.37 27.66 -31.47
C SER A 239 -15.52 29.03 -30.83
N ASP A 240 -14.73 30.01 -31.26
CA ASP A 240 -14.96 31.43 -30.95
C ASP A 240 -16.17 32.02 -31.72
N ILE A 241 -16.73 31.27 -32.67
CA ILE A 241 -17.91 31.62 -33.44
C ILE A 241 -19.19 31.31 -32.62
N PRO A 242 -20.01 32.32 -32.25
CA PRO A 242 -21.15 32.14 -31.33
C PRO A 242 -22.24 31.18 -31.81
N GLU A 243 -22.39 31.02 -33.12
CA GLU A 243 -23.46 30.20 -33.74
C GLU A 243 -23.12 28.70 -33.76
N MET A 244 -21.86 28.34 -33.50
CA MET A 244 -21.41 26.95 -33.53
C MET A 244 -21.67 26.28 -32.18
N LYS A 245 -22.42 25.18 -32.19
CA LYS A 245 -22.70 24.42 -30.97
C LYS A 245 -21.42 23.77 -30.44
N PRO A 246 -21.18 23.83 -29.12
CA PRO A 246 -20.05 23.14 -28.52
C PRO A 246 -20.21 21.62 -28.66
N ILE A 247 -19.08 20.93 -28.72
CA ILE A 247 -19.03 19.47 -28.60
C ILE A 247 -18.69 19.16 -27.15
N ILE A 248 -19.49 18.30 -26.54
CA ILE A 248 -19.32 17.83 -25.17
C ILE A 248 -18.91 16.36 -25.24
N ILE A 249 -17.78 16.04 -24.62
CA ILE A 249 -17.23 14.68 -24.53
C ILE A 249 -17.30 14.26 -23.07
N GLN A 250 -17.86 13.09 -22.82
CA GLN A 250 -17.97 12.48 -21.49
C GLN A 250 -16.83 11.49 -21.27
N GLU A 251 -16.59 11.14 -20.00
CA GLU A 251 -15.60 10.13 -19.61
C GLU A 251 -15.80 8.80 -20.34
N ASP A 252 -17.05 8.35 -20.49
CA ASP A 252 -17.42 7.07 -21.11
C ASP A 252 -17.14 7.02 -22.63
N ASP A 253 -16.87 8.16 -23.27
CA ASP A 253 -16.55 8.20 -24.70
C ASP A 253 -15.11 7.74 -25.00
N PHE A 254 -14.23 7.68 -23.99
CA PHE A 254 -12.82 7.36 -24.15
C PHE A 254 -12.55 5.85 -24.23
N PHE A 255 -11.66 5.47 -25.15
CA PHE A 255 -11.10 4.12 -25.17
C PHE A 255 -9.97 4.02 -24.16
N MET A 256 -10.12 3.13 -23.18
CA MET A 256 -9.12 2.88 -22.15
C MET A 256 -8.21 1.71 -22.55
N SER A 257 -6.90 1.92 -22.46
CA SER A 257 -5.87 0.89 -22.56
C SER A 257 -4.95 0.94 -21.34
N TYR A 258 -4.56 -0.22 -20.84
CA TYR A 258 -3.52 -0.32 -19.82
C TYR A 258 -2.17 -0.49 -20.52
N VAL A 259 -1.27 0.49 -20.36
CA VAL A 259 0.06 0.48 -20.95
C VAL A 259 1.04 0.01 -19.90
N GLU A 260 1.78 -1.04 -20.23
CA GLU A 260 2.76 -1.65 -19.35
C GLU A 260 4.13 -1.69 -20.04
N ALA A 261 5.07 -0.88 -19.56
CA ALA A 261 6.44 -0.93 -20.05
C ALA A 261 7.22 -2.04 -19.33
N THR A 262 7.48 -3.14 -20.04
CA THR A 262 8.43 -4.17 -19.60
C THR A 262 9.83 -3.86 -20.14
N LYS A 263 10.87 -4.04 -19.31
CA LYS A 263 12.24 -4.11 -19.83
C LYS A 263 12.45 -5.52 -20.40
N GLU A 264 12.23 -5.70 -21.69
CA GLU A 264 12.75 -6.88 -22.37
C GLU A 264 14.27 -6.73 -22.55
N ASN A 265 15.04 -7.49 -21.76
CA ASN A 265 16.45 -7.67 -22.05
C ASN A 265 16.57 -8.60 -23.28
N PHE A 266 16.66 -8.04 -24.48
CA PHE A 266 16.88 -8.78 -25.74
C PHE A 266 18.26 -9.47 -25.86
N ASN A 267 18.94 -9.73 -24.74
CA ASN A 267 20.10 -10.61 -24.72
C ASN A 267 19.63 -11.99 -24.28
N LYS A 268 19.44 -12.90 -25.25
CA LYS A 268 19.26 -14.34 -25.00
C LYS A 268 20.23 -14.83 -23.92
N PRO A 269 19.74 -15.69 -23.01
CA PRO A 269 20.31 -17.01 -22.95
C PRO A 269 19.25 -18.07 -23.21
N THR A 270 19.70 -19.11 -23.88
CA THR A 270 19.02 -20.35 -24.25
C THR A 270 18.73 -21.22 -23.03
N ASP A 271 18.11 -20.68 -21.99
CA ASP A 271 17.66 -21.45 -20.84
C ASP A 271 16.16 -21.27 -20.62
N LEU A 272 15.46 -22.40 -20.71
CA LEU A 272 14.03 -22.64 -20.45
C LEU A 272 13.67 -22.42 -18.96
N SER A 273 14.18 -21.36 -18.36
CA SER A 273 13.58 -20.82 -17.13
C SER A 273 12.56 -19.78 -17.56
N PRO A 274 11.31 -19.80 -17.04
CA PRO A 274 10.35 -18.74 -17.32
C PRO A 274 10.97 -17.45 -16.82
N VAL A 275 11.45 -16.62 -17.75
CA VAL A 275 11.95 -15.28 -17.47
C VAL A 275 10.78 -14.56 -16.84
N THR A 276 10.88 -14.37 -15.53
CA THR A 276 9.93 -13.58 -14.76
C THR A 276 10.09 -12.16 -15.26
N ASN A 277 9.15 -11.72 -16.10
CA ASN A 277 9.03 -10.34 -16.50
C ASN A 277 9.01 -9.51 -15.21
N GLN A 278 10.05 -8.71 -14.98
CA GLN A 278 10.09 -7.82 -13.82
C GLN A 278 9.40 -6.53 -14.22
N PHE A 279 8.23 -6.30 -13.62
CA PHE A 279 7.47 -5.07 -13.81
C PHE A 279 8.17 -3.92 -13.13
N ILE A 280 8.47 -2.90 -13.92
CA ILE A 280 8.85 -1.62 -13.39
C ILE A 280 7.56 -0.82 -13.26
N TYR A 281 6.93 -0.89 -12.09
CA TYR A 281 5.74 -0.10 -11.73
C TYR A 281 5.91 1.41 -11.98
N LYS A 282 7.13 1.91 -12.16
CA LYS A 282 7.40 3.32 -12.54
C LYS A 282 6.96 3.69 -13.96
N GLN A 283 6.53 2.76 -14.81
CA GLN A 283 6.17 3.02 -16.21
C GLN A 283 4.91 2.26 -16.68
N SER A 284 4.04 1.86 -15.75
CA SER A 284 2.69 1.38 -16.06
C SER A 284 1.69 2.50 -15.84
N PHE A 285 0.78 2.72 -16.79
CA PHE A 285 -0.25 3.75 -16.70
C PHE A 285 -1.51 3.36 -17.49
N TYR A 286 -2.65 3.92 -17.11
CA TYR A 286 -3.85 3.86 -17.96
C TYR A 286 -3.79 4.98 -18.98
N GLU A 287 -3.98 4.65 -20.24
CA GLU A 287 -4.08 5.60 -21.34
C GLU A 287 -5.52 5.65 -21.83
N TYR A 288 -6.07 6.86 -21.95
CA TYR A 288 -7.42 7.09 -22.43
C TYR A 288 -7.35 7.90 -23.71
N ASN A 289 -7.85 7.35 -24.80
CA ASN A 289 -7.76 7.96 -26.13
C ASN A 289 -9.15 8.25 -26.70
N TYR A 290 -9.31 9.44 -27.26
CA TYR A 290 -10.50 9.83 -28.01
C TYR A 290 -10.12 10.64 -29.24
N LYS A 291 -10.85 10.45 -30.33
CA LYS A 291 -10.60 11.14 -31.60
C LYS A 291 -11.89 11.74 -32.13
N ILE A 292 -11.84 13.02 -32.48
CA ILE A 292 -13.00 13.73 -33.00
C ILE A 292 -12.67 14.64 -34.18
N ASN A 293 -13.56 14.66 -35.17
CA ASN A 293 -13.51 15.63 -36.26
C ASN A 293 -14.12 16.97 -35.78
N ILE A 294 -13.35 18.05 -35.93
CA ILE A 294 -13.76 19.40 -35.51
C ILE A 294 -14.03 20.36 -36.68
N ASP A 295 -14.13 19.86 -37.92
CA ASP A 295 -14.39 20.67 -39.12
C ASP A 295 -15.68 21.52 -38.95
N LYS A 296 -16.69 20.97 -38.26
CA LYS A 296 -17.96 21.65 -37.96
C LYS A 296 -17.81 22.88 -37.06
N LEU A 297 -16.66 23.05 -36.42
CA LEU A 297 -16.34 24.19 -35.54
C LEU A 297 -15.46 25.24 -36.24
N ILE A 298 -15.19 25.09 -37.54
CA ILE A 298 -14.28 25.94 -38.30
C ILE A 298 -14.98 26.52 -39.53
N ARG A 299 -14.89 27.84 -39.73
CA ARG A 299 -15.29 28.56 -40.94
C ARG A 299 -14.08 28.96 -41.77
N GLN A 300 -14.32 29.49 -42.97
CA GLN A 300 -13.28 30.10 -43.76
C GLN A 300 -12.66 31.32 -43.05
N GLY A 301 -11.34 31.45 -43.12
CA GLY A 301 -10.58 32.49 -42.42
C GLY A 301 -10.04 32.04 -41.06
N LYS A 302 -9.87 32.99 -40.14
CA LYS A 302 -9.27 32.75 -38.81
C LYS A 302 -10.33 32.27 -37.81
N ASN A 303 -10.03 31.18 -37.11
CA ASN A 303 -10.88 30.59 -36.09
C ASN A 303 -10.04 30.29 -34.84
N SER A 304 -10.70 30.22 -33.69
CA SER A 304 -10.09 29.76 -32.44
C SER A 304 -10.86 28.58 -31.88
N ILE A 305 -10.19 27.46 -31.67
CA ILE A 305 -10.75 26.30 -30.98
C ILE A 305 -10.34 26.37 -29.51
N ILE A 306 -11.35 26.35 -28.64
CA ILE A 306 -11.21 26.46 -27.19
C ILE A 306 -11.62 25.11 -26.58
N ILE A 307 -10.68 24.47 -25.89
CA ILE A 307 -10.91 23.22 -25.16
C ILE A 307 -10.90 23.55 -23.67
N THR A 308 -11.98 23.21 -22.97
CA THR A 308 -12.13 23.46 -21.53
C THR A 308 -12.47 22.17 -20.82
N PHE A 309 -11.77 21.87 -19.73
CA PHE A 309 -12.07 20.72 -18.88
C PHE A 309 -11.71 21.02 -17.42
N LYS A 310 -12.31 20.26 -16.51
CA LYS A 310 -12.06 20.38 -15.08
C LYS A 310 -11.58 19.05 -14.54
N THR A 311 -10.50 19.09 -13.78
CA THR A 311 -10.07 17.93 -13.00
C THR A 311 -10.47 18.15 -11.54
N ASP A 312 -11.05 17.11 -10.94
CA ASP A 312 -11.26 17.06 -9.50
C ASP A 312 -9.92 16.64 -8.88
N ASP A 313 -9.24 17.53 -8.17
CA ASP A 313 -8.03 17.17 -7.41
C ASP A 313 -8.43 16.36 -6.15
N ILE A 314 -7.54 15.52 -5.59
CA ILE A 314 -7.84 14.67 -4.41
C ILE A 314 -8.22 15.52 -3.19
N VAL A 315 -7.78 16.79 -3.17
CA VAL A 315 -8.09 17.79 -2.13
C VAL A 315 -9.38 18.58 -2.43
N ASN A 316 -10.21 18.13 -3.38
CA ASN A 316 -11.43 18.82 -3.86
C ASN A 316 -11.20 20.23 -4.44
N ILE A 317 -9.96 20.55 -4.84
CA ILE A 317 -9.68 21.79 -5.55
C ILE A 317 -9.99 21.56 -7.02
N LYS A 318 -11.05 22.19 -7.54
CA LYS A 318 -11.39 22.10 -8.97
C LYS A 318 -10.44 22.98 -9.77
N LYS A 319 -9.47 22.37 -10.45
CA LYS A 319 -8.64 23.07 -11.44
C LYS A 319 -9.36 23.07 -12.77
N SER A 320 -9.47 24.24 -13.39
CA SER A 320 -10.05 24.40 -14.72
C SER A 320 -8.93 24.69 -15.71
N TYR A 321 -8.86 23.90 -16.76
CA TYR A 321 -7.89 24.08 -17.83
C TYR A 321 -8.60 24.66 -19.05
N LYS A 322 -7.91 25.56 -19.76
CA LYS A 322 -8.37 26.16 -21.00
C LYS A 322 -7.22 26.15 -22.00
N ILE A 323 -7.38 25.42 -23.09
CA ILE A 323 -6.45 25.40 -24.22
C ILE A 323 -7.11 26.16 -25.36
N VAL A 324 -6.36 27.06 -26.00
CA VAL A 324 -6.82 27.83 -27.16
C VAL A 324 -5.84 27.62 -28.30
N ASN A 325 -6.32 27.09 -29.41
CA ASN A 325 -5.53 26.95 -30.63
C ASN A 325 -6.15 27.78 -31.75
N GLN A 326 -5.32 28.55 -32.45
CA GLN A 326 -5.74 29.32 -33.62
C GLN A 326 -5.58 28.50 -34.88
N ILE A 327 -6.60 28.53 -35.73
CA ILE A 327 -6.68 27.72 -36.95
C ILE A 327 -7.14 28.63 -38.09
N ASN A 328 -6.31 28.76 -39.12
CA ASN A 328 -6.66 29.49 -40.33
C ASN A 328 -7.09 28.50 -41.42
N ASN A 329 -8.27 28.69 -41.98
CA ASN A 329 -8.82 27.85 -43.04
C ASN A 329 -8.89 28.63 -44.37
N ASN A 330 -7.99 28.28 -45.29
CA ASN A 330 -7.92 28.83 -46.63
C ASN A 330 -8.49 27.82 -47.62
N ASN A 331 -9.82 27.86 -47.85
CA ASN A 331 -10.52 26.99 -48.80
C ASN A 331 -10.24 25.48 -48.61
N GLY A 332 -10.34 25.00 -47.36
CA GLY A 332 -10.11 23.59 -47.00
C GLY A 332 -8.66 23.24 -46.69
N LYS A 333 -7.74 24.20 -46.77
CA LYS A 333 -6.37 24.05 -46.26
C LYS A 333 -6.27 24.68 -44.87
N TYR A 334 -5.95 23.85 -43.88
CA TYR A 334 -5.85 24.26 -42.48
C TYR A 334 -4.40 24.55 -42.07
N GLU A 335 -4.15 25.78 -41.63
CA GLU A 335 -2.91 26.20 -40.98
C GLU A 335 -3.14 26.27 -39.47
N LEU A 336 -2.42 25.44 -38.72
CA LEU A 336 -2.50 25.34 -37.27
C LEU A 336 -1.41 26.19 -36.63
N PHE A 337 -1.76 26.98 -35.60
CA PHE A 337 -0.75 27.69 -34.81
C PHE A 337 0.15 26.71 -34.05
N LYS A 338 -0.43 25.67 -33.47
CA LYS A 338 0.31 24.58 -32.82
C LYS A 338 -0.37 23.24 -33.08
N GLN A 339 0.43 22.21 -33.32
CA GLN A 339 -0.08 20.85 -33.56
C GLN A 339 -0.33 20.09 -32.27
N GLU A 340 0.41 20.37 -31.19
CA GLU A 340 0.35 19.57 -29.95
C GLU A 340 0.40 20.44 -28.69
N PHE A 341 -0.47 20.13 -27.72
CA PHE A 341 -0.51 20.72 -26.39
C PHE A 341 -0.42 19.63 -25.33
N ASN A 342 0.56 19.77 -24.44
CA ASN A 342 0.77 18.86 -23.32
C ASN A 342 0.53 19.63 -22.01
N VAL A 343 -0.33 19.10 -21.16
CA VAL A 343 -0.75 19.70 -19.89
C VAL A 343 -0.45 18.69 -18.79
N TYR A 344 0.34 19.10 -17.80
CA TYR A 344 0.52 18.33 -16.58
C TYR A 344 -0.72 18.53 -15.70
N LEU A 345 -1.35 17.42 -15.33
CA LEU A 345 -2.48 17.40 -14.44
C LEU A 345 -1.95 17.08 -13.05
N ASP A 346 -1.94 18.11 -12.22
CA ASP A 346 -1.66 17.98 -10.78
C ASP A 346 -2.84 17.31 -10.05
#